data_AF-A0A945RUA0-F1
#
_entry.id   AF-A0A945RUA0-F1
#
_cell.length_a   1.000
_cell.length_b   1.000
_cell.length_c   1.000
_cell.angle_alpha   90.00
_cell.angle_beta   90.00
_cell.angle_gamma   90.00
#
_symmetry.space_group_name_H-M   'P 1'
#
loop_
_entity.id
_entity.type
_entity.pdbx_description
1 polymer ?
#
loop_
_entity_poly.entity_id
_entity_poly.type
_entity_poly.pdbx_seq_one_letter_code
_entity_poly.pdbx_strand_id
1 'polypeptide(L)'
;MHAEYKVPGGKLVVADVEVDAHRIVACRIAGDFFLEPDEALDAINHAIVGLPAAASSEDIARAVSTALPADVVMMGFSAEAIGIVVRRALTGAKSFLDYSWEYIPPEPLDPLVQMALDQVLAEEVGAGRRGPTLRLWEWAKPAVVIGSFQSVKNEVDLDNAEKYGMEVVRRVSGGGAMFMELGTAITYSLYAPAELVSGMSFQDSYAFLDDWVVQSLRGLGIDASYKPLNDITSPTGKIGGAAQKRLGSGAV
;
A
#
# COMPACT_ATOMS: atom_id res chain seq x y z
N MET A 1 12.18 -4.38 -19.92
CA MET A 1 11.69 -3.73 -18.67
C MET A 1 11.20 -4.83 -17.75
N HIS A 2 11.44 -4.75 -16.44
CA HIS A 2 11.21 -5.85 -15.50
C HIS A 2 10.56 -5.34 -14.22
N ALA A 3 9.60 -6.09 -13.66
CA ALA A 3 9.11 -5.87 -12.31
C ALA A 3 8.58 -7.15 -11.67
N GLU A 4 8.54 -7.12 -10.34
CA GLU A 4 7.96 -8.14 -9.50
C GLU A 4 6.81 -7.55 -8.66
N TYR A 5 5.82 -8.39 -8.37
CA TYR A 5 4.71 -8.09 -7.49
C TYR A 5 4.32 -9.32 -6.69
N LYS A 6 4.46 -9.24 -5.37
CA LYS A 6 3.93 -10.25 -4.45
C LYS A 6 2.46 -9.94 -4.19
N VAL A 7 1.56 -10.80 -4.65
CA VAL A 7 0.13 -10.66 -4.38
C VAL A 7 -0.09 -10.80 -2.86
N PRO A 8 -0.78 -9.86 -2.18
CA PRO A 8 -1.06 -9.95 -0.76
C PRO A 8 -1.77 -11.27 -0.41
N GLY A 9 -1.16 -12.06 0.48
CA GLY A 9 -1.64 -13.42 0.80
C GLY A 9 -1.58 -14.45 -0.34
N GLY A 10 -0.95 -14.11 -1.47
CA GLY A 10 -0.89 -14.92 -2.68
C GLY A 10 0.55 -15.22 -3.13
N LYS A 11 0.71 -15.31 -4.43
CA LYS A 11 1.93 -15.73 -5.14
C LYS A 11 2.64 -14.53 -5.75
N LEU A 12 3.93 -14.71 -6.01
CA LEU A 12 4.78 -13.79 -6.74
C LEU A 12 4.43 -13.86 -8.22
N VAL A 13 4.20 -12.71 -8.82
CA VAL A 13 4.05 -12.52 -10.26
C VAL A 13 5.19 -11.61 -10.73
N VAL A 14 5.79 -11.96 -11.85
CA VAL A 14 6.93 -11.29 -12.49
C VAL A 14 6.52 -10.97 -13.92
N ALA A 15 6.87 -9.77 -14.40
CA ALA A 15 6.65 -9.37 -15.78
C ALA A 15 7.93 -8.83 -16.41
N ASP A 16 8.30 -9.42 -17.54
CA ASP A 16 9.28 -8.89 -18.47
C ASP A 16 8.56 -8.33 -19.70
N VAL A 17 8.81 -7.06 -20.02
CA VAL A 17 8.08 -6.31 -21.05
C VAL A 17 9.06 -5.54 -21.93
N GLU A 18 8.85 -5.59 -23.25
CA GLU A 18 9.56 -4.79 -24.24
C GLU A 18 8.60 -3.81 -24.90
N VAL A 19 9.07 -2.58 -25.14
CA VAL A 19 8.28 -1.49 -25.72
C VAL A 19 9.00 -0.96 -26.95
N ASP A 20 8.28 -0.85 -28.06
CA ASP A 20 8.70 -0.13 -29.27
C ASP A 20 7.59 0.83 -29.70
N ALA A 21 7.97 2.03 -30.16
CA ALA A 21 7.04 3.07 -30.63
C ALA A 21 5.79 3.28 -29.72
N HIS A 22 5.99 3.26 -28.40
CA HIS A 22 4.96 3.41 -27.35
C HIS A 22 3.93 2.25 -27.26
N ARG A 23 4.23 1.08 -27.81
CA ARG A 23 3.42 -0.14 -27.67
C ARG A 23 4.25 -1.27 -27.09
N ILE A 24 3.58 -2.15 -26.35
CA ILE A 24 4.19 -3.38 -25.86
C ILE A 24 4.38 -4.31 -27.05
N VAL A 25 5.63 -4.71 -27.33
CA VAL A 25 5.96 -5.63 -28.44
C VAL A 25 6.27 -7.04 -27.98
N ALA A 26 6.68 -7.20 -26.72
CA ALA A 26 6.83 -8.49 -26.08
C ALA A 26 6.40 -8.40 -24.61
N CYS A 27 5.76 -9.45 -24.11
CA CYS A 27 5.42 -9.60 -22.71
C CYS A 27 5.62 -11.06 -22.30
N ARG A 28 6.23 -11.26 -21.14
CA ARG A 28 6.35 -12.56 -20.50
C ARG A 28 5.95 -12.43 -19.04
N ILE A 29 4.88 -13.13 -18.67
CA ILE A 29 4.46 -13.33 -17.29
C ILE A 29 5.08 -14.62 -16.74
N ALA A 30 5.63 -14.55 -15.53
CA ALA A 30 6.22 -15.67 -14.80
C ALA A 30 5.99 -15.52 -13.29
N GLY A 31 6.27 -16.55 -12.49
CA GLY A 31 6.07 -16.49 -11.03
C GLY A 31 6.02 -17.84 -10.34
N ASP A 32 5.63 -17.86 -9.07
CA ASP A 32 5.37 -19.08 -8.28
C ASP A 32 3.86 -19.39 -8.13
N PHE A 33 3.06 -18.90 -9.08
CA PHE A 33 1.62 -19.12 -9.17
C PHE A 33 1.26 -20.42 -9.90
N PHE A 34 -0.01 -20.80 -9.81
CA PHE A 34 -0.56 -21.93 -10.58
C PHE A 34 -1.67 -21.43 -11.51
N LEU A 35 -1.67 -21.97 -12.73
CA LEU A 35 -2.62 -21.66 -13.78
C LEU A 35 -3.07 -22.97 -14.42
N GLU A 36 -4.38 -23.18 -14.53
CA GLU A 36 -4.97 -24.37 -15.14
C GLU A 36 -6.03 -23.94 -16.18
N PRO A 37 -5.95 -24.40 -17.43
CA PRO A 37 -4.82 -25.13 -18.00
C PRO A 37 -3.59 -24.20 -18.17
N ASP A 38 -2.37 -24.75 -18.20
CA ASP A 38 -1.14 -23.94 -18.21
C ASP A 38 -0.92 -23.20 -19.54
N GLU A 39 -1.49 -23.69 -20.64
CA GLU A 39 -1.44 -23.03 -21.95
C GLU A 39 -2.19 -21.69 -21.96
N ALA A 40 -3.05 -21.41 -20.98
CA ALA A 40 -3.66 -20.10 -20.81
C ALA A 40 -2.62 -18.98 -20.61
N LEU A 41 -1.39 -19.30 -20.20
CA LEU A 41 -0.32 -18.32 -20.03
C LEU A 41 0.04 -17.62 -21.36
N ASP A 42 -0.05 -18.33 -22.48
CA ASP A 42 0.19 -17.74 -23.80
C ASP A 42 -0.91 -16.76 -24.18
N ALA A 43 -2.17 -17.05 -23.84
CA ALA A 43 -3.28 -16.13 -24.03
C ALA A 43 -3.09 -14.85 -23.20
N ILE A 44 -2.60 -14.96 -21.96
CA ILE A 44 -2.26 -13.82 -21.11
C ILE A 44 -1.18 -12.96 -21.76
N ASN A 45 -0.06 -13.55 -22.18
CA ASN A 45 1.05 -12.83 -22.80
C ASN A 45 0.58 -12.10 -24.09
N HIS A 46 -0.17 -12.80 -24.94
CA HIS A 46 -0.71 -12.22 -26.18
C HIS A 46 -1.72 -11.09 -25.94
N ALA A 47 -2.53 -11.17 -24.89
CA ALA A 47 -3.49 -10.13 -24.55
C ALA A 47 -2.83 -8.78 -24.20
N ILE A 48 -1.59 -8.83 -23.72
CA ILE A 48 -0.82 -7.65 -23.30
C ILE A 48 -0.03 -7.06 -24.49
N VAL A 49 0.45 -7.91 -25.40
CA VAL A 49 1.16 -7.45 -26.61
C VAL A 49 0.24 -6.59 -27.48
N GLY A 50 0.76 -5.47 -27.95
CA GLY A 50 0.06 -4.48 -28.74
C GLY A 50 -0.65 -3.40 -27.92
N LEU A 51 -0.82 -3.58 -26.61
CA LEU A 51 -1.36 -2.51 -25.75
C LEU A 51 -0.43 -1.28 -25.74
N PRO A 52 -0.98 -0.07 -25.57
CA PRO A 52 -0.17 1.13 -25.37
C PRO A 52 0.70 1.01 -24.11
N ALA A 53 1.94 1.47 -24.15
CA ALA A 53 2.83 1.52 -22.97
C ALA A 53 2.29 2.46 -21.86
N ALA A 54 1.33 3.32 -22.19
CA ALA A 54 0.61 4.17 -21.26
C ALA A 54 -0.67 3.54 -20.67
N ALA A 55 -1.01 2.30 -21.05
CA ALA A 55 -2.20 1.62 -20.52
C ALA A 55 -2.16 1.53 -18.99
N SER A 56 -3.32 1.71 -18.35
CA SER A 56 -3.47 1.58 -16.90
C SER A 56 -3.41 0.11 -16.48
N SER A 57 -3.14 -0.15 -15.19
CA SER A 57 -3.22 -1.52 -14.65
C SER A 57 -4.61 -2.12 -14.84
N GLU A 58 -5.67 -1.33 -14.75
CA GLU A 58 -7.06 -1.75 -14.99
C GLU A 58 -7.31 -2.12 -16.45
N ASP A 59 -6.78 -1.35 -17.40
CA ASP A 59 -6.93 -1.67 -18.83
C ASP A 59 -6.19 -2.95 -19.20
N ILE A 60 -4.99 -3.15 -18.64
CA ILE A 60 -4.20 -4.38 -18.81
C ILE A 60 -4.95 -5.57 -18.19
N ALA A 61 -5.44 -5.44 -16.96
CA ALA A 61 -6.21 -6.48 -16.30
C ALA A 61 -7.47 -6.85 -17.11
N ARG A 62 -8.18 -5.85 -17.64
CA ARG A 62 -9.36 -6.06 -18.50
C ARG A 62 -9.02 -6.80 -19.78
N ALA A 63 -7.90 -6.46 -20.44
CA ALA A 63 -7.43 -7.16 -21.62
C ALA A 63 -7.15 -8.64 -21.33
N VAL A 64 -6.45 -8.92 -20.21
CA VAL A 64 -6.19 -10.29 -19.75
C VAL A 64 -7.49 -11.04 -19.48
N SER A 65 -8.39 -10.49 -18.68
CA SER A 65 -9.67 -11.15 -18.35
C SER A 65 -10.54 -11.41 -19.57
N THR A 66 -10.46 -10.56 -20.60
CA THR A 66 -11.24 -10.74 -21.85
C THR A 66 -10.65 -11.85 -22.73
N ALA A 67 -9.33 -12.06 -22.67
CA ALA A 67 -8.65 -13.06 -23.46
C ALA A 67 -8.73 -14.47 -22.86
N LEU A 68 -8.98 -14.58 -21.56
CA LEU A 68 -9.04 -15.86 -20.85
C LEU A 68 -10.43 -16.53 -20.99
N PRO A 69 -10.47 -17.83 -21.35
CA PRO A 69 -11.68 -18.64 -21.24
C PRO A 69 -12.23 -18.73 -19.81
N ALA A 70 -13.53 -18.99 -19.69
CA ALA A 70 -14.22 -19.01 -18.38
C ALA A 70 -13.85 -20.19 -17.48
N ASP A 71 -13.25 -21.24 -18.03
CA ASP A 71 -12.78 -22.44 -17.33
C ASP A 71 -11.34 -22.31 -16.80
N VAL A 72 -10.65 -21.20 -17.09
CA VAL A 72 -9.30 -20.94 -16.59
C VAL A 72 -9.33 -20.66 -15.09
N VAL A 73 -8.52 -21.41 -14.34
CA VAL A 73 -8.36 -21.25 -12.89
C VAL A 73 -7.00 -20.62 -12.61
N MET A 74 -7.03 -19.43 -12.01
CA MET A 74 -5.85 -18.73 -11.49
C MET A 74 -5.75 -18.93 -9.98
N MET A 75 -4.66 -19.56 -9.53
CA MET A 75 -4.44 -19.84 -8.10
C MET A 75 -3.28 -19.03 -7.55
N GLY A 76 -3.59 -18.17 -6.58
CA GLY A 76 -2.62 -17.31 -5.90
C GLY A 76 -2.28 -16.02 -6.64
N PHE A 77 -2.94 -15.74 -7.77
CA PHE A 77 -2.81 -14.50 -8.51
C PHE A 77 -4.12 -14.19 -9.27
N SER A 78 -4.16 -13.04 -9.96
CA SER A 78 -5.32 -12.61 -10.73
C SER A 78 -4.92 -11.74 -11.92
N ALA A 79 -5.89 -11.45 -12.80
CA ALA A 79 -5.69 -10.50 -13.90
C ALA A 79 -5.32 -9.10 -13.40
N GLU A 80 -5.85 -8.67 -12.25
CA GLU A 80 -5.49 -7.42 -11.58
C GLU A 80 -4.01 -7.44 -11.15
N ALA A 81 -3.54 -8.56 -10.57
CA ALA A 81 -2.13 -8.72 -10.22
C ALA A 81 -1.22 -8.63 -11.45
N ILE A 82 -1.64 -9.20 -12.59
CA ILE A 82 -0.93 -9.06 -13.87
C ILE A 82 -0.90 -7.60 -14.31
N GLY A 83 -2.05 -6.91 -14.28
CA GLY A 83 -2.15 -5.50 -14.62
C GLY A 83 -1.20 -4.63 -13.78
N ILE A 84 -1.11 -4.90 -12.48
CA ILE A 84 -0.19 -4.22 -11.56
C ILE A 84 1.27 -4.48 -11.94
N VAL A 85 1.69 -5.74 -12.07
CA VAL A 85 3.11 -6.05 -12.32
C VAL A 85 3.59 -5.55 -13.69
N VAL A 86 2.74 -5.63 -14.72
CA VAL A 86 3.05 -5.10 -16.07
C VAL A 86 3.17 -3.58 -15.99
N ARG A 87 2.24 -2.90 -15.31
CA ARG A 87 2.32 -1.45 -15.15
C ARG A 87 3.58 -1.05 -14.37
N ARG A 88 3.94 -1.78 -13.33
CA ARG A 88 5.17 -1.59 -12.56
C ARG A 88 6.42 -1.74 -13.43
N ALA A 89 6.46 -2.74 -14.31
CA ALA A 89 7.57 -2.94 -15.25
C ALA A 89 7.67 -1.75 -16.21
N LEU A 90 6.55 -1.26 -16.73
CA LEU A 90 6.49 -0.11 -17.64
C LEU A 90 6.85 1.22 -16.98
N THR A 91 6.60 1.39 -15.68
CA THR A 91 6.93 2.62 -14.95
C THR A 91 8.30 2.60 -14.29
N GLY A 92 9.01 1.46 -14.32
CA GLY A 92 10.27 1.29 -13.59
C GLY A 92 10.06 1.37 -12.07
N ALA A 93 8.92 0.88 -11.57
CA ALA A 93 8.57 0.93 -10.15
C ALA A 93 9.64 0.22 -9.29
N LYS A 94 9.82 0.72 -8.07
CA LYS A 94 10.76 0.18 -7.10
C LYS A 94 10.06 -0.72 -6.09
N SER A 95 10.78 -1.68 -5.53
CA SER A 95 10.36 -2.55 -4.44
C SER A 95 10.90 -2.03 -3.09
N PHE A 96 10.46 -2.63 -1.99
CA PHE A 96 11.01 -2.34 -0.67
C PHE A 96 12.53 -2.57 -0.59
N LEU A 97 13.04 -3.58 -1.30
CA LEU A 97 14.45 -4.00 -1.26
C LEU A 97 15.37 -3.13 -2.12
N ASP A 98 14.81 -2.31 -3.01
CA ASP A 98 15.58 -1.36 -3.82
C ASP A 98 16.07 -0.15 -3.03
N TYR A 99 15.62 -0.01 -1.78
CA TYR A 99 15.90 1.13 -0.93
C TYR A 99 16.71 0.74 0.30
N SER A 100 17.63 1.62 0.69
CA SER A 100 18.17 1.62 2.04
C SER A 100 17.22 2.41 2.94
N TRP A 101 16.52 1.70 3.82
CA TRP A 101 15.55 2.30 4.72
C TRP A 101 16.21 2.89 5.95
N GLU A 102 15.83 4.11 6.28
CA GLU A 102 16.09 4.68 7.58
C GLU A 102 15.06 4.17 8.59
N TYR A 103 15.51 3.90 9.82
CA TYR A 103 14.65 3.48 10.91
C TYR A 103 14.69 4.50 12.04
N ILE A 104 13.53 5.02 12.41
CA ILE A 104 13.35 5.87 13.58
C ILE A 104 12.68 5.02 14.68
N PRO A 105 13.40 4.71 15.77
CA PRO A 105 12.82 3.94 16.87
C PRO A 105 11.75 4.74 17.62
N PRO A 106 10.89 4.05 18.37
CA PRO A 106 9.83 4.72 19.13
C PRO A 106 10.44 5.53 20.29
N GLU A 107 10.12 6.83 20.31
CA GLU A 107 10.40 7.73 21.42
C GLU A 107 9.08 8.39 21.87
N PRO A 108 8.81 8.51 23.19
CA PRO A 108 7.60 9.17 23.66
C PRO A 108 7.59 10.64 23.25
N LEU A 109 6.67 10.99 22.34
CA LEU A 109 6.52 12.35 21.82
C LEU A 109 5.09 12.84 21.98
N ASP A 110 4.96 14.15 22.18
CA ASP A 110 3.65 14.81 22.29
C ASP A 110 2.84 14.67 21.00
N PRO A 111 1.50 14.50 21.06
CA PRO A 111 0.64 14.33 19.90
C PRO A 111 0.84 15.37 18.79
N LEU A 112 1.02 16.65 19.13
CA LEU A 112 1.33 17.69 18.13
C LEU A 112 2.69 17.51 17.44
N VAL A 113 3.73 17.11 18.20
CA VAL A 113 5.07 16.84 17.65
C VAL A 113 5.01 15.63 16.73
N GLN A 114 4.26 14.61 17.12
CA GLN A 114 3.99 13.43 16.31
C GLN A 114 3.40 13.81 14.93
N MET A 115 2.38 14.67 14.90
CA MET A 115 1.76 15.14 13.65
C MET A 115 2.72 15.98 12.80
N ALA A 116 3.48 16.87 13.44
CA ALA A 116 4.45 17.72 12.75
C ALA A 116 5.57 16.89 12.09
N LEU A 117 6.09 15.88 12.81
CA LEU A 117 7.11 14.99 12.27
C LEU A 117 6.59 14.17 11.09
N ASP A 118 5.34 13.70 11.14
CA ASP A 118 4.73 12.96 10.04
C ASP A 118 4.67 13.79 8.75
N GLN A 119 4.32 15.08 8.88
CA GLN A 119 4.33 16.01 7.75
C GLN A 119 5.75 16.26 7.23
N VAL A 120 6.68 16.63 8.12
CA VAL A 120 8.05 16.98 7.73
C VAL A 120 8.75 15.80 7.07
N LEU A 121 8.65 14.59 7.62
CA LEU A 121 9.31 13.41 7.05
C LEU A 121 8.76 13.06 5.67
N ALA A 122 7.44 13.14 5.47
CA ALA A 122 6.84 12.93 4.15
C ALA A 122 7.32 13.98 3.13
N GLU A 123 7.39 15.26 3.53
CA GLU A 123 7.87 16.35 2.67
C GLU A 123 9.36 16.22 2.34
N GLU A 124 10.22 15.84 3.29
CA GLU A 124 11.65 15.64 3.09
C GLU A 124 11.95 14.45 2.17
N VAL A 125 11.21 13.34 2.31
CA VAL A 125 11.29 12.19 1.40
C VAL A 125 10.84 12.57 0.00
N GLY A 126 9.69 13.27 -0.12
CA GLY A 126 9.19 13.72 -1.42
C GLY A 126 10.14 14.69 -2.11
N ALA A 127 10.82 15.55 -1.34
CA ALA A 127 11.83 16.45 -1.88
C ALA A 127 13.18 15.78 -2.19
N GLY A 128 13.34 14.47 -1.94
CA GLY A 128 14.58 13.73 -2.16
C GLY A 128 15.73 14.14 -1.23
N ARG A 129 15.44 14.85 -0.13
CA ARG A 129 16.44 15.27 0.87
C ARG A 129 16.68 14.23 1.96
N ARG A 130 15.77 13.27 2.08
CA ARG A 130 15.84 12.14 3.01
C ARG A 130 15.55 10.82 2.28
N GLY A 131 16.17 9.73 2.72
CA GLY A 131 15.83 8.40 2.24
C GLY A 131 14.47 7.91 2.75
N PRO A 132 13.91 6.85 2.15
CA PRO A 132 12.70 6.20 2.64
C PRO A 132 12.86 5.82 4.13
N THR A 133 11.83 6.06 4.92
CA THR A 133 11.93 5.98 6.39
C THR A 133 10.78 5.16 6.97
N LEU A 134 11.09 4.17 7.80
CA LEU A 134 10.15 3.51 8.70
C LEU A 134 10.28 4.14 10.09
N ARG A 135 9.15 4.58 10.65
CA ARG A 135 9.09 5.17 11.99
C ARG A 135 8.10 4.41 12.84
N LEU A 136 8.54 3.99 14.02
CA LEU A 136 7.63 3.56 15.09
C LEU A 136 7.37 4.72 16.04
N TRP A 137 6.16 4.80 16.54
CA TRP A 137 5.71 5.90 17.39
C TRP A 137 5.58 5.40 18.83
N GLU A 138 5.87 6.29 19.78
CA GLU A 138 5.42 6.15 21.16
C GLU A 138 4.71 7.43 21.59
N TRP A 139 3.58 7.28 22.27
CA TRP A 139 2.71 8.41 22.60
C TRP A 139 3.09 8.93 23.99
N ALA A 140 3.44 10.21 24.11
CA ALA A 140 3.68 10.81 25.43
C ALA A 140 2.37 11.10 26.18
N LYS A 141 1.25 11.21 25.47
CA LYS A 141 -0.08 11.57 25.98
C LYS A 141 -1.17 10.86 25.18
N PRO A 142 -2.33 10.56 25.80
CA PRO A 142 -3.49 10.04 25.08
C PRO A 142 -4.06 11.11 24.15
N ALA A 143 -4.65 10.68 23.02
CA ALA A 143 -5.06 11.61 21.98
C ALA A 143 -6.27 11.12 21.17
N VAL A 144 -7.03 12.06 20.62
CA VAL A 144 -7.96 11.82 19.53
C VAL A 144 -7.38 12.45 18.27
N VAL A 145 -7.02 11.62 17.29
CA VAL A 145 -6.40 12.02 16.03
C VAL A 145 -7.45 11.99 14.91
N ILE A 146 -7.91 13.15 14.48
CA ILE A 146 -8.88 13.25 13.38
C ILE A 146 -8.17 13.36 12.02
N GLY A 147 -8.80 12.81 10.98
CA GLY A 147 -8.33 12.91 9.61
C GLY A 147 -8.41 14.33 9.05
N SER A 148 -7.63 14.62 8.01
CA SER A 148 -7.48 15.95 7.42
C SER A 148 -8.81 16.63 7.03
N PHE A 149 -9.81 15.84 6.60
CA PHE A 149 -11.09 16.33 6.09
C PHE A 149 -12.25 16.22 7.08
N GLN A 150 -12.02 15.72 8.30
CA GLN A 150 -13.10 15.51 9.27
C GLN A 150 -13.46 16.79 10.04
N SER A 151 -14.74 16.94 10.38
CA SER A 151 -15.22 18.01 11.26
C SER A 151 -14.98 17.63 12.71
N VAL A 152 -14.25 18.47 13.47
CA VAL A 152 -14.00 18.23 14.90
C VAL A 152 -15.30 17.97 15.67
N LYS A 153 -16.31 18.82 15.42
CA LYS A 153 -17.61 18.77 16.11
C LYS A 153 -18.39 17.48 15.83
N ASN A 154 -18.17 16.83 14.68
CA ASN A 154 -18.89 15.62 14.32
C ASN A 154 -18.22 14.36 14.86
N GLU A 155 -16.91 14.39 15.08
CA GLU A 155 -16.11 13.23 15.45
C GLU A 155 -15.76 13.19 16.93
N VAL A 156 -15.71 14.34 17.59
CA VAL A 156 -15.15 14.47 18.94
C VAL A 156 -16.16 15.11 19.88
N ASP A 157 -16.44 14.41 20.97
CA ASP A 157 -17.04 14.99 22.17
C ASP A 157 -15.94 15.74 22.93
N LEU A 158 -15.91 17.06 22.77
CA LEU A 158 -14.86 17.91 23.35
C LEU A 158 -14.94 17.97 24.88
N ASP A 159 -16.13 17.90 25.45
CA ASP A 159 -16.31 17.93 26.91
C ASP A 159 -15.69 16.67 27.54
N ASN A 160 -15.93 15.50 26.93
CA ASN A 160 -15.28 14.26 27.37
C ASN A 160 -13.79 14.23 27.04
N ALA A 161 -13.36 14.78 25.90
CA ALA A 161 -11.93 14.86 25.58
C ALA A 161 -11.17 15.67 26.63
N GLU A 162 -11.69 16.84 27.03
CA GLU A 162 -11.10 17.65 28.11
C GLU A 162 -11.14 16.91 29.45
N LYS A 163 -12.29 16.34 29.81
CA LYS A 163 -12.47 15.60 31.08
C LYS A 163 -11.46 14.45 31.24
N TYR A 164 -11.16 13.72 30.16
CA TYR A 164 -10.26 12.57 30.19
C TYR A 164 -8.83 12.93 29.75
N GLY A 165 -8.50 14.21 29.57
CA GLY A 165 -7.16 14.66 29.20
C GLY A 165 -6.69 14.19 27.82
N MET A 166 -7.63 13.98 26.89
CA MET A 166 -7.37 13.55 25.52
C MET A 166 -6.98 14.75 24.66
N GLU A 167 -5.77 14.75 24.13
CA GLU A 167 -5.33 15.80 23.22
C GLU A 167 -5.97 15.61 21.84
N VAL A 168 -6.72 16.60 21.36
CA VAL A 168 -7.38 16.53 20.05
C VAL A 168 -6.47 17.13 18.98
N VAL A 169 -5.96 16.30 18.08
CA VAL A 169 -5.04 16.71 17.00
C VAL A 169 -5.55 16.28 15.63
N ARG A 170 -5.08 16.96 14.58
CA ARG A 170 -5.41 16.65 13.18
C ARG A 170 -4.17 16.20 12.44
N ARG A 171 -4.26 15.07 11.75
CA ARG A 171 -3.18 14.54 10.90
C ARG A 171 -3.28 15.02 9.45
N VAL A 172 -2.17 14.93 8.72
CA VAL A 172 -2.07 15.33 7.30
C VAL A 172 -2.75 14.35 6.34
N SER A 173 -2.88 13.09 6.74
CA SER A 173 -3.56 12.05 5.98
C SER A 173 -5.08 12.09 6.18
N GLY A 174 -5.80 11.51 5.22
CA GLY A 174 -7.25 11.33 5.30
C GLY A 174 -7.64 10.18 6.23
N GLY A 175 -8.86 9.67 6.07
CA GLY A 175 -9.42 8.59 6.88
C GLY A 175 -10.17 9.07 8.12
N GLY A 176 -10.64 8.10 8.93
CA GLY A 176 -11.48 8.35 10.10
C GLY A 176 -10.71 8.83 11.34
N ALA A 177 -11.43 9.07 12.43
CA ALA A 177 -10.83 9.45 13.70
C ALA A 177 -10.20 8.22 14.37
N MET A 178 -9.06 8.43 15.03
CA MET A 178 -8.36 7.42 15.80
C MET A 178 -8.31 7.84 17.26
N PHE A 179 -8.64 6.92 18.15
CA PHE A 179 -8.56 7.11 19.59
C PHE A 179 -7.32 6.40 20.11
N MET A 180 -6.44 7.13 20.79
CA MET A 180 -5.15 6.64 21.24
C MET A 180 -5.05 6.71 22.76
N GLU A 181 -5.07 5.54 23.38
CA GLU A 181 -4.69 5.35 24.77
C GLU A 181 -3.25 4.82 24.84
N LEU A 182 -2.53 5.18 25.90
CA LEU A 182 -1.13 4.77 26.06
C LEU A 182 -1.02 3.25 26.20
N GLY A 183 -0.10 2.65 25.46
CA GLY A 183 0.19 1.21 25.51
C GLY A 183 -0.88 0.29 24.92
N THR A 184 -1.92 0.83 24.27
CA THR A 184 -3.00 -0.01 23.68
C THR A 184 -2.83 -0.27 22.19
N ALA A 185 -1.95 0.44 21.51
CA ALA A 185 -1.72 0.29 20.08
C ALA A 185 -0.25 0.54 19.70
N ILE A 186 0.17 -0.11 18.63
CA ILE A 186 1.44 0.16 17.95
C ILE A 186 1.12 1.06 16.76
N THR A 187 1.68 2.26 16.73
CA THR A 187 1.55 3.19 15.61
C THR A 187 2.86 3.25 14.84
N TYR A 188 2.79 3.23 13.52
CA TYR A 188 3.93 3.31 12.63
C TYR A 188 3.61 4.18 11.42
N SER A 189 4.65 4.74 10.80
CA SER A 189 4.58 5.41 9.50
C SER A 189 5.64 4.87 8.57
N LEU A 190 5.28 4.69 7.31
CA LEU A 190 6.19 4.51 6.19
C LEU A 190 6.18 5.81 5.38
N TYR A 191 7.35 6.41 5.20
CA TYR A 191 7.54 7.55 4.31
C TYR A 191 8.35 7.07 3.13
N ALA A 192 7.76 7.02 1.94
CA ALA A 192 8.42 6.43 0.78
C ALA A 192 8.28 7.28 -0.49
N PRO A 193 9.25 7.21 -1.41
CA PRO A 193 9.10 7.76 -2.76
C PRO A 193 7.91 7.13 -3.49
N ALA A 194 7.22 7.93 -4.30
CA ALA A 194 6.04 7.50 -5.04
C ALA A 194 6.32 6.32 -6.01
N GLU A 195 7.58 6.14 -6.41
CA GLU A 195 8.06 5.02 -7.21
C GLU A 195 7.80 3.66 -6.56
N LEU A 196 7.71 3.60 -5.22
CA LEU A 196 7.41 2.36 -4.49
C LEU A 196 6.01 1.83 -4.83
N VAL A 197 5.04 2.74 -4.98
CA VAL A 197 3.63 2.43 -5.29
C VAL A 197 3.25 2.75 -6.74
N SER A 198 4.24 3.02 -7.59
CA SER A 198 4.01 3.36 -9.00
C SER A 198 3.33 2.20 -9.73
N GLY A 199 2.34 2.54 -10.54
CA GLY A 199 1.54 1.57 -11.29
C GLY A 199 0.42 0.88 -10.50
N MET A 200 0.25 1.20 -9.22
CA MET A 200 -0.86 0.72 -8.38
C MET A 200 -2.00 1.74 -8.31
N SER A 201 -3.23 1.26 -8.19
CA SER A 201 -4.35 2.11 -7.79
C SER A 201 -4.16 2.61 -6.34
N PHE A 202 -5.03 3.51 -5.89
CA PHE A 202 -5.02 3.97 -4.49
C PHE A 202 -5.41 2.84 -3.51
N GLN A 203 -6.28 1.93 -3.94
CA GLN A 203 -6.69 0.78 -3.14
C GLN A 203 -5.60 -0.29 -3.08
N ASP A 204 -4.94 -0.58 -4.20
CA ASP A 204 -3.87 -1.59 -4.25
C ASP A 204 -2.67 -1.17 -3.42
N SER A 205 -2.37 0.14 -3.36
CA SER A 205 -1.25 0.62 -2.54
C SER A 205 -1.47 0.41 -1.04
N TYR A 206 -2.72 0.48 -0.53
CA TYR A 206 -2.99 0.12 0.86
C TYR A 206 -2.67 -1.34 1.12
N ALA A 207 -3.19 -2.24 0.28
CA ALA A 207 -2.95 -3.68 0.44
C ALA A 207 -1.46 -4.02 0.38
N PHE A 208 -0.73 -3.40 -0.55
CA PHE A 208 0.70 -3.56 -0.70
C PHE A 208 1.51 -3.02 0.50
N LEU A 209 1.17 -1.83 1.01
CA LEU A 209 1.87 -1.21 2.13
C LEU A 209 1.54 -1.87 3.47
N ASP A 210 0.37 -2.50 3.62
CA ASP A 210 -0.05 -3.20 4.84
C ASP A 210 0.41 -4.66 4.89
N ASP A 211 0.79 -5.25 3.75
CA ASP A 211 1.07 -6.68 3.64
C ASP A 211 2.20 -7.13 4.59
N TRP A 212 3.25 -6.31 4.78
CA TRP A 212 4.34 -6.63 5.70
C TRP A 212 3.85 -6.72 7.16
N VAL A 213 2.88 -5.90 7.56
CA VAL A 213 2.29 -5.95 8.91
C VAL A 213 1.44 -7.20 9.06
N VAL A 214 0.61 -7.50 8.07
CA VAL A 214 -0.23 -8.72 8.08
C VAL A 214 0.66 -9.97 8.18
N GLN A 215 1.74 -10.03 7.41
CA GLN A 215 2.71 -11.13 7.48
C GLN A 215 3.41 -11.20 8.84
N SER A 216 3.81 -10.05 9.41
CA SER A 216 4.47 -9.98 10.72
C SER A 216 3.54 -10.47 11.83
N LEU A 217 2.28 -10.03 11.83
CA LEU A 217 1.26 -10.48 12.79
C LEU A 217 1.03 -12.00 12.69
N ARG A 218 0.91 -12.54 11.46
CA ARG A 218 0.82 -13.99 11.23
C ARG A 218 2.04 -14.74 11.74
N GLY A 219 3.24 -14.20 11.53
CA GLY A 219 4.48 -14.75 12.06
C GLY A 219 4.52 -14.84 13.59
N LEU A 220 3.78 -13.96 14.28
CA LEU A 220 3.58 -13.98 15.73
C LEU A 220 2.42 -14.88 16.18
N GLY A 221 1.76 -15.59 15.25
CA GLY A 221 0.63 -16.47 15.55
C GLY A 221 -0.73 -15.77 15.62
N ILE A 222 -0.82 -14.51 15.19
CA ILE A 222 -2.08 -13.77 15.11
C ILE A 222 -2.74 -14.06 13.76
N ASP A 223 -3.98 -14.56 13.78
CA ASP A 223 -4.78 -14.74 12.58
C ASP A 223 -5.25 -13.38 12.04
N ALA A 224 -4.35 -12.70 11.31
CA ALA A 224 -4.57 -11.41 10.70
C ALA A 224 -4.90 -11.57 9.20
N SER A 225 -5.83 -10.78 8.71
CA SER A 225 -6.16 -10.67 7.28
C SER A 225 -6.42 -9.22 6.90
N TYR A 226 -6.08 -8.87 5.67
CA TYR A 226 -6.38 -7.56 5.11
C TYR A 226 -7.83 -7.51 4.63
N LYS A 227 -8.52 -6.40 4.93
CA LYS A 227 -9.87 -6.11 4.47
C LYS A 227 -9.90 -4.73 3.83
N PRO A 228 -10.21 -4.62 2.52
CA PRO A 228 -10.34 -3.33 1.86
C PRO A 228 -11.34 -2.41 2.56
N LEU A 229 -11.10 -1.09 2.60
CA LEU A 229 -10.05 -0.37 1.89
C LEU A 229 -8.68 -0.34 2.59
N ASN A 230 -8.63 -0.50 3.91
CA ASN A 230 -7.44 -0.15 4.71
C ASN A 230 -7.47 -0.77 6.11
N ASP A 231 -8.22 -1.86 6.32
CA ASP A 231 -8.38 -2.50 7.62
C ASP A 231 -7.52 -3.77 7.71
N ILE A 232 -6.95 -4.01 8.88
CA ILE A 232 -6.41 -5.32 9.27
C ILE A 232 -7.36 -5.91 10.31
N THR A 233 -7.82 -7.13 10.05
CA THR A 233 -8.85 -7.82 10.85
C THR A 233 -8.39 -9.18 11.34
N SER A 234 -8.97 -9.62 12.44
CA SER A 234 -8.91 -10.98 12.97
C SER A 234 -10.33 -11.58 13.04
N PRO A 235 -10.49 -12.86 13.40
CA PRO A 235 -11.81 -13.47 13.60
C PRO A 235 -12.68 -12.74 14.65
N THR A 236 -12.06 -11.99 15.56
CA THR A 236 -12.76 -11.25 16.63
C THR A 236 -13.07 -9.80 16.27
N GLY A 237 -12.55 -9.27 15.17
CA GLY A 237 -12.84 -7.93 14.70
C GLY A 237 -11.64 -7.19 14.11
N LYS A 238 -11.77 -5.86 14.01
CA LYS A 238 -10.70 -4.99 13.51
C LYS A 238 -9.59 -4.87 14.56
N ILE A 239 -8.35 -5.05 14.12
CA ILE A 239 -7.14 -4.95 14.97
C ILE A 239 -6.14 -3.91 14.47
N GLY A 240 -6.34 -3.37 13.26
CA GLY A 240 -5.51 -2.30 12.71
C GLY A 240 -6.23 -1.55 11.60
N GLY A 241 -5.75 -0.35 11.30
CA GLY A 241 -6.21 0.44 10.17
C GLY A 241 -5.12 1.37 9.67
N ALA A 242 -5.06 1.57 8.37
CA ALA A 242 -4.07 2.41 7.72
C ALA A 242 -4.67 3.73 7.23
N ALA A 243 -3.83 4.75 7.05
CA ALA A 243 -4.17 5.95 6.31
C ALA A 243 -2.97 6.33 5.45
N GLN A 244 -3.20 6.80 4.22
CA GLN A 244 -2.11 7.21 3.33
C GLN A 244 -2.30 8.65 2.85
N LYS A 245 -1.18 9.31 2.51
CA LYS A 245 -1.15 10.65 1.94
C LYS A 245 -0.13 10.69 0.80
N ARG A 246 -0.63 10.76 -0.44
CA ARG A 246 0.24 11.04 -1.60
C ARG A 246 0.49 12.54 -1.72
N LEU A 247 1.74 12.96 -1.63
CA LEU A 247 2.18 14.33 -1.84
C LEU A 247 2.52 14.57 -3.30
N GLY A 248 2.13 15.73 -3.84
CA GLY A 248 2.50 16.13 -5.20
C GLY A 248 4.02 16.29 -5.40
N SER A 249 4.77 16.41 -4.32
CA SER A 249 6.24 16.40 -4.32
C SER A 249 6.84 15.02 -4.59
N GLY A 250 6.08 13.92 -4.54
CA GLY A 250 6.57 12.59 -4.88
C GLY A 250 6.78 11.64 -3.69
N ALA A 251 6.11 11.86 -2.55
CA ALA A 251 6.06 10.90 -1.44
C ALA A 251 4.67 10.28 -1.27
N VAL A 252 4.64 9.08 -0.70
CA VAL A 252 3.45 8.36 -0.22
C VAL A 252 3.55 8.12 1.28
#